data_AF-A0A722BPE9-F1
#
_entry.id   AF-A0A722BPE9-F1
#
_cell.length_a   1.000
_cell.length_b   1.000
_cell.length_c   1.000
_cell.angle_alpha   90.00
_cell.angle_beta   90.00
_cell.angle_gamma   90.00
#
_symmetry.space_group_name_H-M   'P 1'
#
loop_
_entity.id
_entity.type
_entity.pdbx_description
1 polymer ?
#
loop_
_entity_poly.entity_id
_entity_poly.type
_entity_poly.pdbx_seq_one_letter_code
_entity_poly.pdbx_strand_id
1 'polypeptide(L)' 'MGYSASSLAGQPYKGRNGRVEGTRELVIHPHFVLVYEVDSQWGKVYILRVLHTAQKWP' A
#
# COMPACT_ATOMS: atom_id res chain seq x y z
N MET A 1 1.48 0.06 -17.28
CA MET A 1 2.00 -1.05 -16.45
C MET A 1 1.48 -0.85 -15.03
N GLY A 2 0.50 -1.63 -14.59
CA GLY A 2 -0.04 -1.51 -13.23
C GLY A 2 0.97 -2.01 -12.21
N TYR A 3 1.20 -1.25 -11.14
CA TYR A 3 2.07 -1.70 -10.04
C TYR A 3 1.32 -2.78 -9.26
N SER A 4 1.88 -3.97 -9.12
CA SER A 4 1.31 -5.04 -8.29
C SER A 4 1.88 -4.98 -6.87
N ALA A 5 1.18 -5.61 -5.91
CA ALA A 5 1.69 -5.79 -4.55
C ALA A 5 3.05 -6.51 -4.52
N SER A 6 3.34 -7.39 -5.49
CA SER A 6 4.62 -8.11 -5.58
C SER A 6 5.83 -7.19 -5.72
N SER A 7 5.67 -5.98 -6.28
CA SER A 7 6.76 -5.02 -6.36
C SER A 7 7.25 -4.49 -4.99
N LEU A 8 6.45 -4.64 -3.93
CA LEU A 8 6.82 -4.25 -2.57
C LEU A 8 7.90 -5.16 -1.98
N ALA A 9 8.12 -6.36 -2.52
CA ALA A 9 9.20 -7.24 -2.09
C ALA A 9 10.59 -6.62 -2.34
N GLY A 10 10.75 -5.86 -3.44
CA GLY A 10 12.01 -5.17 -3.76
C GLY A 10 12.03 -3.70 -3.35
N GLN A 11 10.86 -3.06 -3.24
CA GLN A 11 10.74 -1.62 -2.96
C GLN A 11 9.63 -1.35 -1.93
N PRO A 12 9.81 -1.79 -0.67
CA PRO A 12 8.75 -1.70 0.35
C PRO A 12 8.38 -0.25 0.67
N TYR A 13 9.29 0.71 0.51
CA TYR A 13 9.08 2.12 0.86
C TYR A 13 8.56 3.01 -0.28
N LYS A 14 8.19 2.44 -1.44
CA LYS A 14 7.78 3.25 -2.61
C LYS A 14 6.40 3.91 -2.48
N GLY A 15 5.54 3.40 -1.59
CA GLY A 15 4.27 4.05 -1.25
C GLY A 15 4.51 5.30 -0.43
N ARG A 16 3.66 6.32 -0.62
CA ARG A 16 3.70 7.55 0.20
C ARG A 16 3.30 7.24 1.64
N ASN A 17 3.68 8.09 2.58
CA ASN A 17 3.18 8.00 3.95
C ASN A 17 1.64 8.07 3.95
N GLY A 18 1.02 7.14 4.67
CA GLY A 18 -0.43 7.07 4.81
C GLY A 18 -0.96 8.09 5.83
N ARG A 19 -2.28 8.15 5.95
CA ARG A 19 -2.95 9.05 6.90
C ARG A 19 -2.77 8.64 8.37
N VAL A 20 -2.56 7.35 8.61
CA VAL A 20 -2.25 6.81 9.93
C VAL A 20 -0.74 6.62 10.02
N GLU A 21 -0.15 7.03 11.14
CA GLU A 21 1.29 6.87 11.38
C GLU A 21 1.72 5.40 11.21
N GLY A 22 2.90 5.18 10.62
CA GLY A 22 3.42 3.84 10.30
C GLY A 22 2.86 3.23 9.01
N THR A 23 1.70 3.68 8.53
CA THR A 23 1.11 3.18 7.29
C THR A 23 1.65 3.87 6.03
N ARG A 24 1.51 3.19 4.90
CA ARG A 24 1.84 3.66 3.56
C ARG A 24 0.70 3.39 2.59
N GLU A 25 0.57 4.27 1.61
CA GLU A 25 -0.43 4.19 0.55
C GLU A 25 0.26 4.04 -0.82
N LEU A 26 -0.15 3.03 -1.59
CA LEU A 26 0.34 2.80 -2.94
C LEU A 26 -0.82 2.65 -3.92
N VAL A 27 -0.86 3.49 -4.95
CA VAL A 27 -1.77 3.31 -6.09
C VAL A 27 -1.26 2.17 -6.95
N ILE A 28 -1.99 1.05 -6.96
CA ILE A 28 -1.65 -0.16 -7.73
C ILE A 28 -2.42 -0.22 -9.07
N HIS A 29 -3.57 0.46 -9.10
CA HIS A 29 -4.43 0.64 -10.26
C HIS A 29 -5.12 2.01 -10.13
N PRO A 30 -5.54 2.68 -11.22
CA PRO A 30 -6.29 3.94 -11.14
C PRO A 30 -7.48 3.91 -10.17
N HIS A 31 -8.05 2.72 -9.98
CA HIS A 31 -9.18 2.48 -9.09
C HIS A 31 -8.82 1.83 -7.76
N PHE A 32 -7.57 1.48 -7.48
CA PHE A 32 -7.19 0.78 -6.25
C PHE A 32 -5.96 1.36 -5.56
N VAL A 33 -6.11 1.62 -4.25
CA VAL A 33 -5.04 2.02 -3.34
C VAL A 33 -4.80 0.90 -2.33
N LEU A 34 -3.56 0.46 -2.24
CA LEU A 34 -3.08 -0.46 -1.22
C LEU A 34 -2.68 0.33 0.02
N VAL A 35 -3.22 -0.03 1.18
CA VAL A 35 -2.76 0.48 2.49
C VAL A 35 -1.96 -0.62 3.15
N TYR A 36 -0.73 -0.32 3.56
CA TYR A 36 0.19 -1.31 4.08
C TYR A 36 1.17 -0.72 5.10
N GLU A 37 1.81 -1.57 5.88
CA GLU A 37 2.89 -1.20 6.80
C GLU A 37 4.18 -1.91 6.41
N VAL A 38 5.32 -1.30 6.76
CA VAL A 38 6.64 -1.91 6.60
C VAL A 38 7.23 -2.09 7.99
N ASP A 39 7.43 -3.35 8.37
CA ASP A 39 8.18 -3.72 9.56
C ASP A 39 9.67 -3.59 9.26
N SER A 40 10.28 -2.56 9.81
CA SER A 40 11.69 -2.23 9.62
C SER A 40 12.63 -3.23 10.30
N GLN A 41 12.17 -3.95 11.32
CA GLN A 41 12.97 -4.92 12.04
C GLN A 41 13.12 -6.21 11.24
N TRP A 42 12.06 -6.66 10.58
CA TRP A 42 12.04 -7.94 9.86
C TRP A 42 11.94 -7.79 8.34
N GLY A 43 11.89 -6.56 7.82
CA GLY A 43 11.75 -6.28 6.39
C GLY A 43 10.43 -6.76 5.78
N LYS A 44 9.41 -7.00 6.61
CA LYS A 44 8.12 -7.55 6.18
C LYS A 44 7.17 -6.43 5.77
N VAL A 45 6.32 -6.75 4.79
CA VAL A 45 5.26 -5.86 4.33
C VAL A 45 3.92 -6.48 4.70
N TYR A 46 3.11 -5.74 5.45
CA TYR A 46 1.77 -6.17 5.86
C TYR A 46 0.73 -5.37 5.10
N ILE A 47 -0.07 -6.05 4.28
CA ILE A 47 -1.19 -5.41 3.56
C ILE A 47 -2.38 -5.32 4.51
N LEU A 48 -2.78 -4.09 4.84
CA LEU A 48 -3.87 -3.84 5.77
C LEU A 48 -5.21 -3.77 5.05
N ARG A 49 -5.28 -3.04 3.93
CA ARG A 49 -6.51 -2.82 3.16
C ARG A 49 -6.24 -2.59 1.68
N VAL A 50 -7.26 -2.87 0.87
CA VAL A 50 -7.34 -2.46 -0.53
C VAL A 50 -8.57 -1.59 -0.70
N LEU A 51 -8.37 -0.31 -1.04
CA LEU A 51 -9.44 0.67 -1.17
C LEU A 51 -9.74 0.92 -2.64
N HIS A 52 -11.02 0.94 -3.00
CA HIS A 52 -11.43 1.40 -4.33
C HIS A 52 -11.55 2.93 -4.34
N THR A 53 -10.88 3.64 -5.26
CA THR A 53 -10.76 5.11 -5.22
C THR A 53 -12.05 5.85 -5.52
N ALA A 54 -12.94 5.26 -6.33
CA ALA A 54 -14.21 5.87 -6.71
C ALA A 54 -15.41 5.32 -5.91
N GLN A 55 -15.20 4.32 -5.06
CA GLN A 55 -16.30 3.72 -4.30
C GLN A 55 -16.28 4.30 -2.89
N LYS A 56 -17.39 4.90 -2.49
CA LYS A 56 -17.68 5.06 -1.08
C LYS A 56 -17.99 3.67 -0.53
N TRP A 57 -16.98 3.07 0.08
CA TRP A 57 -17.22 2.02 1.06
C TRP A 57 -18.00 2.65 2.22
N PRO A 58 -18.95 1.93 2.84
CA PRO A 58 -20.02 2.50 3.68
C PRO A 58 -19.54 3.50 4.72
#